data_AF-A0A966XZF3-F1
#
_entry.id   AF-A0A966XZF3-F1
#
_cell.length_a   1.000
_cell.length_b   1.000
_cell.length_c   1.000
_cell.angle_alpha   90.00
_cell.angle_beta   90.00
_cell.angle_gamma   90.00
#
_symmetry.space_group_name_H-M   'P 1'
#
loop_
_entity.id
_entity.type
_entity.pdbx_description
1 polymer ?
#
loop_
_entity_poly.entity_id
_entity_poly.type
_entity_poly.pdbx_seq_one_letter_code
_entity_poly.pdbx_strand_id
1 'polypeptide(L)' 'MTASPTPAAERMRRHRERRRDGVRCLWIELRDTEIDGLVHSGLLKAETRNDQNAIADALYEHLERTLEPLP' A
#
# COMPACT_ATOMS: atom_id res chain seq x y z
N MET A 1 -33.50 2.04 7.73
CA MET A 1 -32.47 1.11 8.25
C MET A 1 -31.85 0.40 7.06
N THR A 2 -30.69 0.83 6.59
CA THR A 2 -29.98 0.13 5.51
C THR A 2 -29.31 -1.11 6.12
N ALA A 3 -29.63 -2.28 5.59
CA ALA A 3 -28.99 -3.53 6.00
C ALA A 3 -27.49 -3.44 5.75
N SER A 4 -26.67 -3.81 6.74
CA SER A 4 -25.22 -3.88 6.58
C SER A 4 -24.88 -4.82 5.42
N PRO A 5 -24.00 -4.41 4.49
CA PRO A 5 -23.63 -5.26 3.37
C PRO A 5 -23.01 -6.56 3.86
N THR A 6 -23.29 -7.66 3.17
CA THR A 6 -22.64 -8.94 3.48
C THR A 6 -21.14 -8.85 3.20
N PRO A 7 -20.30 -9.65 3.89
CA PRO A 7 -18.87 -9.69 3.62
C PRO A 7 -18.52 -9.94 2.13
N ALA A 8 -19.35 -10.70 1.41
CA ALA A 8 -19.21 -10.91 -0.02
C ALA A 8 -19.47 -9.63 -0.82
N ALA A 9 -20.53 -8.88 -0.48
CA ALA A 9 -20.86 -7.61 -1.12
C ALA A 9 -19.75 -6.57 -0.90
N GLU A 10 -19.13 -6.53 0.28
CA GLU A 10 -17.99 -5.65 0.57
C GLU A 10 -16.75 -6.01 -0.26
N ARG A 11 -16.41 -7.30 -0.38
CA ARG A 11 -15.32 -7.74 -1.25
C ARG A 11 -15.56 -7.35 -2.71
N MET A 12 -16.78 -7.53 -3.21
CA MET A 12 -17.14 -7.13 -4.56
C MET A 12 -17.05 -5.61 -4.74
N ARG A 13 -17.44 -4.83 -3.73
CA ARG A 13 -17.29 -3.37 -3.73
C ARG A 13 -15.82 -2.97 -3.86
N ARG A 14 -14.95 -3.47 -2.97
CA ARG A 14 -13.49 -3.22 -3.01
C ARG A 14 -12.85 -3.66 -4.32
N HIS A 15 -13.32 -4.74 -4.93
CA HIS A 15 -12.84 -5.17 -6.25
C HIS A 15 -13.22 -4.16 -7.34
N ARG A 16 -14.46 -3.68 -7.36
CA ARG A 16 -14.92 -2.67 -8.31
C ARG A 16 -14.22 -1.33 -8.13
N GLU A 17 -14.01 -0.89 -6.89
CA GLU A 17 -13.26 0.32 -6.54
C GLU A 17 -11.83 0.23 -7.12
N ARG A 18 -11.08 -0.83 -6.79
CA ARG A 18 -9.73 -1.04 -7.34
C ARG A 18 -9.68 -1.02 -8.86
N ARG A 19 -10.66 -1.66 -9.50
CA ARG A 19 -10.74 -1.73 -10.97
C ARG A 19 -11.07 -0.36 -11.58
N ARG A 20 -11.87 0.46 -10.90
CA ARG A 20 -12.18 1.86 -11.31
C ARG A 20 -10.95 2.75 -11.16
N ASP A 21 -10.19 2.58 -10.08
CA ASP A 21 -9.01 3.41 -9.78
C ASP A 21 -7.76 2.97 -10.57
N GLY A 22 -7.87 1.93 -11.40
CA GLY A 22 -6.76 1.40 -12.20
C GLY A 22 -5.69 0.67 -11.40
N VAL A 23 -5.92 0.43 -10.11
CA VAL A 23 -4.93 -0.18 -9.21
C VAL A 23 -5.04 -1.71 -9.19
N ARG A 24 -3.91 -2.38 -8.93
CA ARG A 24 -3.85 -3.83 -8.72
C ARG A 24 -3.25 -4.13 -7.36
N CYS A 25 -3.86 -5.07 -6.62
CA CYS A 25 -3.26 -5.59 -5.40
C CYS A 25 -2.40 -6.80 -5.74
N LEU A 26 -1.12 -6.70 -5.40
CA LEU A 26 -0.16 -7.79 -5.50
C LEU A 26 0.22 -8.23 -4.09
N TRP A 27 0.46 -9.52 -3.93
CA TRP A 27 1.22 -10.01 -2.78
C TRP A 27 2.69 -9.98 -3.19
N ILE A 28 3.49 -9.21 -2.46
CA ILE A 28 4.91 -9.04 -2.75
C ILE A 28 5.72 -9.46 -1.53
N GLU A 29 6.88 -10.06 -1.77
CA GLU A 29 7.88 -10.33 -0.73
C GLU A 29 8.89 -9.19 -0.76
N LEU A 30 9.11 -8.56 0.40
CA LEU A 30 10.11 -7.51 0.57
C LEU A 30 11.30 -8.07 1.33
N ARG A 31 12.51 -7.71 0.91
CA ARG A 31 13.75 -8.01 1.64
C ARG A 31 13.88 -7.07 2.83
N ASP A 32 14.44 -7.55 3.93
CA ASP A 32 14.77 -6.69 5.08
C ASP A 32 15.65 -5.50 4.68
N THR A 33 16.55 -5.69 3.71
CA THR A 33 17.39 -4.62 3.17
C THR A 33 16.61 -3.54 2.43
N GLU A 34 15.47 -3.88 1.83
CA GLU A 34 14.59 -2.89 1.18
C GLU A 34 13.85 -2.07 2.24
N ILE A 35 13.41 -2.71 3.32
CA ILE A 35 12.82 -2.02 4.50
C ILE A 35 13.85 -1.10 5.14
N ASP A 36 15.08 -1.57 5.36
CA ASP A 36 16.18 -0.75 5.88
C ASP A 36 16.49 0.42 4.92
N GLY A 37 16.37 0.20 3.60
CA GLY A 37 16.48 1.25 2.59
C GLY A 37 15.42 2.35 2.75
N LEU A 38 14.16 1.99 2.99
CA LEU A 38 13.07 2.93 3.27
C LEU A 38 13.32 3.73 4.56
N VAL A 39 13.91 3.09 5.58
CA VAL A 39 14.31 3.78 6.81
C VAL A 39 15.44 4.77 6.54
N HIS A 40 16.46 4.35 5.79
CA HIS A 40 17.59 5.20 5.45
C HIS A 40 17.19 6.41 4.60
N SER A 41 16.22 6.24 3.69
CA SER A 41 15.66 7.35 2.89
C SER A 41 14.71 8.26 3.67
N GLY A 42 14.44 7.97 4.95
CA GLY A 42 13.54 8.74 5.81
C GLY A 42 12.06 8.57 5.47
N LEU A 43 11.69 7.60 4.64
CA LEU A 43 10.30 7.29 4.27
C LEU A 43 9.61 6.42 5.33
N LEU A 44 10.39 5.62 6.07
CA LEU A 44 9.91 4.77 7.15
C LEU A 44 10.63 5.10 8.46
N LYS A 45 9.90 5.17 9.58
CA LYS A 45 10.54 5.30 10.89
C LYS A 45 11.11 3.95 11.32
N ALA A 46 12.31 3.95 11.89
CA ALA A 46 12.95 2.73 12.37
C ALA A 46 12.08 1.96 13.40
N GLU A 47 11.31 2.68 14.22
CA GLU A 47 10.40 2.13 15.22
C GLU A 47 9.23 1.35 14.59
N THR A 48 8.80 1.73 13.39
CA THR A 48 7.66 1.13 12.69
C THR A 48 8.10 0.13 11.61
N ARG A 49 9.36 -0.33 11.65
CA ARG A 49 9.94 -1.28 10.68
C ARG A 49 9.23 -2.63 10.56
N ASN A 50 8.39 -2.99 11.54
CA ASN A 50 7.64 -4.24 11.56
C ASN A 50 6.12 -4.01 11.38
N ASP A 51 5.69 -2.77 11.18
CA ASP A 51 4.29 -2.45 10.89
C ASP A 51 4.06 -2.55 9.38
N GLN A 52 3.27 -3.55 8.96
CA GLN A 52 2.98 -3.81 7.56
C GLN A 52 2.30 -2.62 6.87
N ASN A 53 1.47 -1.86 7.58
CA ASN A 53 0.81 -0.68 6.99
C ASN A 53 1.82 0.45 6.79
N ALA A 54 2.69 0.69 7.78
CA ALA A 54 3.74 1.70 7.66
C ALA A 54 4.73 1.37 6.51
N ILE A 55 5.07 0.09 6.34
CA ILE A 55 5.90 -0.36 5.21
C ILE A 55 5.17 -0.13 3.87
N ALA A 56 3.89 -0.45 3.78
CA ALA A 56 3.10 -0.27 2.57
C ALA A 56 2.98 1.22 2.18
N ASP A 57 2.71 2.09 3.15
CA ASP A 57 2.61 3.54 2.92
C ASP A 57 3.96 4.11 2.44
N ALA A 58 5.06 3.73 3.09
CA ALA A 58 6.40 4.13 2.66
C ALA A 58 6.76 3.63 1.25
N LEU A 59 6.29 2.42 0.88
CA LEU A 59 6.48 1.89 -0.46
C LEU A 59 5.66 2.65 -1.51
N TYR A 60 4.42 3.02 -1.20
CA TYR A 60 3.62 3.85 -2.11
C TYR A 60 4.27 5.20 -2.34
N GLU A 61 4.73 5.87 -1.28
CA GLU A 61 5.46 7.14 -1.40
C GLU A 61 6.76 6.99 -2.21
N HIS A 62 7.49 5.89 -2.02
CA HIS A 62 8.69 5.60 -2.82
C HIS A 62 8.36 5.41 -4.31
N LEU A 63 7.28 4.68 -4.62
CA LEU A 63 6.83 4.46 -5.99
C LEU A 63 6.38 5.76 -6.65
N GLU A 64 5.60 6.59 -5.96
CA GLU A 64 5.20 7.92 -6.44
C GLU A 64 6.43 8.77 -6.75
N ARG A 65 7.37 8.90 -5.81
CA ARG A 65 8.60 9.68 -5.99
C ARG A 65 9.51 9.18 -7.13
N THR A 66 9.47 7.89 -7.43
CA THR A 66 10.39 7.26 -8.40
C THR A 66 9.77 7.10 -9.79
N LEU A 67 8.45 6.88 -9.86
CA LEU A 67 7.75 6.56 -11.10
C LEU A 67 6.86 7.70 -11.60
N GLU A 68 6.46 8.66 -10.75
CA GLU A 68 5.80 9.86 -11.27
C GLU A 68 6.81 10.68 -12.08
N PRO A 69 6.44 11.13 -13.29
CA PRO A 69 7.23 12.12 -13.99
C PRO A 69 7.21 13.40 -13.12
N LEU A 70 8.40 13.83 -12.67
CA LEU A 70 8.58 15.21 -12.22
C LEU A 70 7.95 16.14 -13.29
N PRO A 71 7.25 17.21 -12.89
CA PRO A 71 6.67 18.16 -13.83
C PRO A 71 7.70 18.71 -14.83
#